data_AF-A0A9C9FYC7-F1
#
_entry.id   AF-A0A9C9FYC7-F1
#
_cell.length_a   1.000
_cell.length_b   1.000
_cell.length_c   1.000
_cell.angle_alpha   90.00
_cell.angle_beta   90.00
_cell.angle_gamma   90.00
#
_symmetry.space_group_name_H-M   'P 1'
#
loop_
_entity.id
_entity.type
_entity.pdbx_description
1 polymer ?
#
loop_
_entity_poly.entity_id
_entity_poly.type
_entity_poly.pdbx_seq_one_letter_code
_entity_poly.pdbx_strand_id
1 'polypeptide(L)'
;MSSIGILAYGSLIEDPGAELKSLVSKKITDIETPFNIEFARSSQSRDGAPTVIPVVNYGSPVKAVILVLSDSVDVAKAKDLLWRRETRQENSDKCYPNPINPSLNQVVVAEIVGLGGIEIVFYTEIGANIDAPTPQKLAAFAIESARGEAGSEGKDGISYLISVKRQNIDTPLMAQYEKEILKSVGTSSLSEALTIVRKNA
;
A
#
# COMPACT_ATOMS: atom_id res chain seq x y z
N MET A 1 27.90 2.22 10.71
CA MET A 1 27.08 1.81 9.56
C MET A 1 25.85 2.69 9.55
N SER A 2 25.41 3.13 8.38
CA SER A 2 24.22 3.96 8.23
C SER A 2 22.96 3.15 8.51
N SER A 3 22.02 3.70 9.26
CA SER A 3 20.75 3.01 9.54
C SER A 3 19.80 3.14 8.35
N ILE A 4 19.28 2.01 7.88
CA ILE A 4 18.38 1.94 6.71
C ILE A 4 17.00 1.46 7.16
N GLY A 5 15.96 2.13 6.67
CA GLY A 5 14.57 1.76 6.91
C GLY A 5 13.75 1.70 5.64
N ILE A 6 12.58 1.05 5.73
CA ILE A 6 11.53 1.09 4.71
C ILE A 6 10.28 1.70 5.34
N LEU A 7 9.77 2.79 4.77
CA LEU A 7 8.51 3.40 5.19
C LEU A 7 7.34 2.61 4.58
N ALA A 8 6.58 1.96 5.44
CA ALA A 8 5.38 1.21 5.09
C ALA A 8 4.13 2.00 5.50
N TYR A 9 3.22 2.23 4.55
CA TYR A 9 1.92 2.93 4.71
C TYR A 9 0.78 2.15 4.04
N GLY A 10 0.85 0.83 4.09
CA GLY A 10 -0.11 -0.06 3.43
C GLY A 10 0.27 -1.52 3.65
N SER A 11 0.14 -2.37 2.63
CA SER A 11 0.29 -3.83 2.79
C SER A 11 1.64 -4.28 3.38
N LEU A 12 2.72 -3.51 3.19
CA LEU A 12 4.03 -3.78 3.80
C LEU A 12 4.00 -3.80 5.34
N ILE A 13 3.06 -3.10 5.99
CA ILE A 13 2.95 -3.05 7.46
C ILE A 13 2.61 -4.44 8.00
N GLU A 14 1.57 -5.07 7.42
CA GLU A 14 1.09 -6.41 7.79
C GLU A 14 2.01 -7.50 7.22
N ASP A 15 2.42 -7.37 5.95
CA ASP A 15 3.24 -8.36 5.27
C ASP A 15 4.39 -7.72 4.48
N PRO A 16 5.59 -7.62 5.10
CA PRO A 16 6.80 -7.19 4.42
C PRO A 16 7.22 -8.08 3.26
N GLY A 17 6.69 -9.30 3.13
CA GLY A 17 7.14 -10.32 2.17
C GLY A 17 8.27 -11.19 2.71
N ALA A 18 8.57 -12.26 1.98
CA ALA A 18 9.52 -13.29 2.40
C ALA A 18 10.95 -12.77 2.50
N GLU A 19 11.37 -11.89 1.57
CA GLU A 19 12.75 -11.40 1.55
C GLU A 19 13.01 -10.35 2.63
N LEU A 20 12.06 -9.44 2.87
CA LEU A 20 12.23 -8.37 3.85
C LEU A 20 12.00 -8.85 5.28
N LYS A 21 11.04 -9.74 5.51
CA LYS A 21 10.60 -10.13 6.86
C LYS A 21 11.72 -10.63 7.77
N SER A 22 12.69 -11.38 7.23
CA SER A 22 13.83 -11.89 8.00
C SER A 22 14.93 -10.85 8.26
N LEU A 23 14.90 -9.73 7.53
CA LEU A 23 15.89 -8.66 7.60
C LEU A 23 15.39 -7.46 8.43
N VAL A 24 14.12 -7.43 8.80
CA VAL A 24 13.58 -6.38 9.70
C VAL A 24 14.07 -6.63 11.12
N SER A 25 14.94 -5.74 11.62
CA SER A 25 15.48 -5.79 12.98
C SER A 25 14.52 -5.22 14.02
N LYS A 26 13.76 -4.17 13.66
CA LYS A 26 12.70 -3.58 14.48
C LYS A 26 11.70 -2.79 13.65
N LYS A 27 10.55 -2.49 14.24
CA LYS A 27 9.54 -1.59 13.66
C LYS A 27 9.46 -0.31 14.51
N ILE A 28 9.46 0.86 13.87
CA ILE A 28 9.18 2.15 14.50
C ILE A 28 7.77 2.55 14.08
N THR A 29 6.84 2.62 15.03
CA THR A 29 5.44 2.99 14.80
C THR A 29 5.21 4.48 14.94
N ASP A 30 3.98 4.92 14.65
CA ASP A 30 3.51 6.30 14.86
C ASP A 30 4.26 7.36 14.04
N ILE A 31 4.94 6.94 12.99
CA ILE A 31 5.55 7.80 11.99
C ILE A 31 4.43 8.37 11.11
N GLU A 32 4.57 9.63 10.72
CA GLU A 32 3.69 10.26 9.75
C GLU A 32 4.41 10.32 8.39
N THR A 33 3.70 10.04 7.30
CA THR A 33 4.28 10.16 5.96
C THR A 33 4.63 11.63 5.68
N PRO A 34 5.80 11.95 5.10
CA PRO A 34 6.14 13.35 4.78
C PRO A 34 5.42 13.89 3.52
N PHE A 35 4.55 13.06 2.93
CA PHE A 35 3.76 13.34 1.75
C PHE A 35 2.31 12.89 1.98
N ASN A 36 1.42 13.38 1.13
CA ASN A 36 0.01 13.00 1.18
C ASN A 36 -0.19 11.61 0.61
N ILE A 37 -1.13 10.86 1.20
CA ILE A 37 -1.57 9.55 0.77
C ILE A 37 -3.07 9.61 0.46
N GLU A 38 -3.50 8.91 -0.60
CA GLU A 38 -4.91 8.69 -0.89
C GLU A 38 -5.12 7.40 -1.72
N PHE A 39 -6.33 6.85 -1.72
CA PHE A 39 -6.80 5.84 -2.65
C PHE A 39 -6.90 6.38 -4.08
N ALA A 40 -5.78 6.31 -4.80
CA ALA A 40 -5.65 6.92 -6.13
C ALA A 40 -5.14 5.94 -7.21
N ARG A 41 -4.93 4.68 -6.85
CA ARG A 41 -4.48 3.65 -7.80
C ARG A 41 -5.36 2.41 -7.77
N SER A 42 -5.83 2.01 -8.95
CA SER A 42 -6.45 0.71 -9.21
C SER A 42 -5.35 -0.34 -9.44
N SER A 43 -5.39 -1.42 -8.68
CA SER A 43 -4.42 -2.50 -8.73
C SER A 43 -4.95 -3.68 -9.54
N GLN A 44 -4.35 -3.93 -10.70
CA GLN A 44 -4.69 -5.10 -11.54
C GLN A 44 -4.58 -6.42 -10.80
N SER A 45 -3.55 -6.51 -9.96
CA SER A 45 -3.21 -7.71 -9.21
C SER A 45 -4.11 -7.99 -7.99
N ARG A 46 -5.13 -7.12 -7.82
CA ARG A 46 -6.22 -7.19 -6.85
C ARG A 46 -7.56 -6.96 -7.57
N ASP A 47 -7.69 -7.39 -8.83
CA ASP A 47 -8.89 -7.22 -9.66
C ASP A 47 -9.44 -5.80 -9.68
N GLY A 48 -8.54 -4.83 -9.84
CA GLY A 48 -8.91 -3.42 -9.96
C GLY A 48 -9.15 -2.70 -8.63
N ALA A 49 -8.91 -3.33 -7.48
CA ALA A 49 -9.09 -2.72 -6.17
C ALA A 49 -8.39 -1.36 -6.05
N PRO A 50 -9.01 -0.37 -5.37
CA PRO A 50 -8.34 0.87 -5.02
C PRO A 50 -7.28 0.62 -3.95
N THR A 51 -6.11 1.23 -4.11
CA THR A 51 -4.96 1.13 -3.21
C THR A 51 -4.41 2.51 -2.86
N VAL A 52 -3.81 2.63 -1.68
CA VAL A 52 -3.22 3.90 -1.24
C VAL A 52 -1.85 4.10 -1.87
N ILE A 53 -1.58 5.32 -2.33
CA ILE A 53 -0.31 5.73 -2.93
C ILE A 53 0.03 7.18 -2.53
N PRO A 54 1.31 7.60 -2.65
CA PRO A 54 1.68 9.01 -2.58
C PRO A 54 0.97 9.86 -3.64
N VAL A 55 0.51 11.04 -3.23
CA VAL A 55 -0.20 12.03 -4.07
C VAL A 55 0.26 13.45 -3.72
N VAL A 56 0.18 14.37 -4.69
CA VAL A 56 0.76 15.73 -4.53
C VAL A 56 -0.27 16.76 -4.07
N ASN A 57 -1.42 16.85 -4.75
CA ASN A 57 -2.35 17.99 -4.63
C ASN A 57 -3.62 17.69 -3.81
N TYR A 58 -3.73 16.51 -3.23
CA TYR A 58 -4.88 16.04 -2.45
C TYR A 58 -4.41 14.95 -1.48
N GLY A 59 -5.34 14.34 -0.73
CA GLY A 59 -5.01 13.39 0.32
C GLY A 59 -4.51 14.09 1.59
N SER A 60 -3.93 13.32 2.50
CA SER A 60 -3.29 13.84 3.71
C SER A 60 -2.12 12.95 4.10
N PRO A 61 -1.18 13.45 4.93
CA PRO A 61 -0.25 12.58 5.62
C PRO A 61 -1.00 11.52 6.44
N VAL A 62 -0.42 10.33 6.59
CA VAL A 62 -1.04 9.21 7.31
C VAL A 62 -0.05 8.55 8.26
N LYS A 63 -0.58 7.77 9.21
CA LYS A 63 0.22 6.90 10.05
C LYS A 63 0.91 5.81 9.22
N ALA A 64 2.19 5.62 9.52
CA ALA A 64 3.08 4.71 8.84
C ALA A 64 4.00 4.02 9.85
N VAL A 65 4.71 3.00 9.37
CA VAL A 65 5.69 2.24 10.14
C VAL A 65 7.01 2.24 9.39
N ILE A 66 8.11 2.53 10.07
CA ILE A 66 9.43 2.27 9.49
C ILE A 66 9.86 0.85 9.87
N LEU A 67 10.05 0.00 8.87
CA LEU A 67 10.69 -1.30 8.99
C LEU A 67 12.20 -1.07 8.95
N VAL A 68 12.86 -1.10 10.11
CA VAL A 68 14.32 -0.90 10.19
C VAL A 68 15.01 -2.19 9.78
N LEU A 69 15.94 -2.10 8.83
CA LEU A 69 16.68 -3.26 8.31
C LEU A 69 17.86 -3.60 9.22
N SER A 70 18.37 -4.83 9.12
CA SER A 70 19.60 -5.23 9.81
C SER A 70 20.83 -4.55 9.21
N ASP A 71 21.88 -4.38 10.02
CA ASP A 71 23.15 -3.74 9.62
C ASP A 71 23.87 -4.46 8.46
N SER A 72 23.48 -5.70 8.16
CA SER A 72 23.97 -6.48 7.02
C SER A 72 23.40 -6.03 5.67
N VAL A 73 22.39 -5.16 5.66
CA VAL A 73 21.72 -4.69 4.44
C VAL A 73 22.29 -3.34 4.06
N ASP A 74 22.85 -3.24 2.86
CA ASP A 74 23.26 -1.98 2.26
C ASP A 74 22.14 -1.32 1.44
N VAL A 75 22.40 -0.10 0.97
CA VAL A 75 21.45 0.70 0.19
C VAL A 75 20.99 -0.01 -1.09
N ALA A 76 21.91 -0.65 -1.81
CA ALA A 76 21.57 -1.31 -3.07
C ALA A 76 20.63 -2.49 -2.80
N LYS A 77 20.97 -3.32 -1.81
CA LYS A 77 20.17 -4.47 -1.42
C LYS A 77 18.80 -4.04 -0.88
N ALA A 78 18.71 -2.96 -0.11
CA ALA A 78 17.43 -2.44 0.38
C ALA A 78 16.49 -2.02 -0.76
N LYS A 79 17.00 -1.28 -1.77
CA LYS A 79 16.23 -0.88 -2.96
C LYS A 79 15.76 -2.08 -3.75
N ASP A 80 16.64 -3.04 -3.95
CA ASP A 80 16.37 -4.32 -4.62
C ASP A 80 15.25 -5.12 -3.94
N LEU A 81 15.35 -5.32 -2.62
CA LEU A 81 14.35 -6.04 -1.81
C LEU A 81 12.98 -5.37 -1.89
N LEU A 82 12.93 -4.05 -1.69
CA LEU A 82 11.68 -3.28 -1.73
C LEU A 82 11.05 -3.31 -3.13
N TRP A 83 11.85 -3.09 -4.18
CA TRP A 83 11.35 -3.14 -5.55
C TRP A 83 10.82 -4.51 -5.94
N ARG A 84 11.52 -5.61 -5.59
CA ARG A 84 11.04 -6.97 -5.84
C ARG A 84 9.73 -7.23 -5.11
N ARG A 85 9.59 -6.76 -3.87
CA ARG A 85 8.36 -6.88 -3.09
C ARG A 85 7.16 -6.19 -3.74
N GLU A 86 7.34 -4.98 -4.25
CA GLU A 86 6.24 -4.22 -4.89
C GLU A 86 5.90 -4.68 -6.30
N THR A 87 6.86 -5.31 -6.99
CA THR A 87 6.67 -5.86 -8.34
C THR A 87 6.36 -7.36 -8.36
N ARG A 88 6.21 -7.98 -7.18
CA ARG A 88 5.99 -9.43 -7.00
C ARG A 88 7.08 -10.28 -7.66
N GLN A 89 8.33 -9.82 -7.59
CA GLN A 89 9.52 -10.48 -8.12
C GLN A 89 10.40 -11.05 -6.99
N GLU A 90 9.85 -11.28 -5.80
CA GLU A 90 10.60 -11.90 -4.69
C GLU A 90 11.16 -13.27 -5.08
N ASN A 91 12.32 -13.62 -4.52
CA ASN A 91 13.17 -14.77 -4.84
C ASN A 91 13.74 -14.77 -6.26
N SER A 92 13.73 -13.62 -6.94
CA SER A 92 14.47 -13.42 -8.19
C SER A 92 15.79 -12.71 -7.94
N ASP A 93 16.73 -12.89 -8.86
CA ASP A 93 18.02 -12.17 -8.86
C ASP A 93 17.92 -10.79 -9.53
N LYS A 94 16.71 -10.26 -9.72
CA LYS A 94 16.49 -8.97 -10.38
C LYS A 94 16.86 -7.82 -9.44
N CYS A 95 17.66 -6.89 -9.95
CA CYS A 95 17.98 -5.63 -9.29
C CYS A 95 16.97 -4.53 -9.66
N TYR A 96 16.83 -3.54 -8.80
CA TYR A 96 16.07 -2.33 -9.05
C TYR A 96 16.65 -1.58 -10.26
N PRO A 97 15.88 -1.37 -11.34
CA PRO A 97 16.41 -0.79 -12.58
C PRO A 97 16.65 0.72 -12.54
N ASN A 98 16.26 1.41 -11.45
CA ASN A 98 16.41 2.86 -11.28
C ASN A 98 15.97 3.70 -12.51
N PRO A 99 14.67 3.71 -12.85
CA PRO A 99 14.18 4.38 -14.06
C PRO A 99 14.38 5.91 -13.99
N ILE A 100 14.94 6.49 -15.05
CA ILE A 100 15.22 7.94 -15.14
C ILE A 100 13.96 8.75 -15.51
N ASN A 101 13.00 8.14 -16.22
CA ASN A 101 11.71 8.73 -16.59
C ASN A 101 10.61 7.68 -16.44
N PRO A 102 10.18 7.38 -15.20
CA PRO A 102 9.20 6.35 -14.94
C PRO A 102 7.83 6.73 -15.51
N SER A 103 7.20 5.78 -16.20
CA SER A 103 5.78 5.84 -16.53
C SER A 103 4.91 5.69 -15.27
N LEU A 104 3.63 6.04 -15.36
CA LEU A 104 2.65 5.91 -14.27
C LEU A 104 2.51 4.49 -13.69
N ASN A 105 3.00 3.47 -14.41
CA ASN A 105 2.92 2.07 -13.99
C ASN A 105 4.26 1.49 -13.49
N GLN A 106 5.32 2.29 -13.46
CA GLN A 106 6.61 1.86 -12.95
C GLN A 106 6.75 2.21 -11.48
N VAL A 107 7.15 1.22 -10.68
CA VAL A 107 7.53 1.41 -9.27
C VAL A 107 8.87 2.11 -9.20
N VAL A 108 8.94 3.17 -8.41
CA VAL A 108 10.15 3.91 -8.08
C VAL A 108 10.44 3.70 -6.60
N VAL A 109 11.71 3.48 -6.26
CA VAL A 109 12.16 3.45 -4.86
C VAL A 109 12.73 4.82 -4.52
N ALA A 110 11.94 5.61 -3.83
CA ALA A 110 12.28 6.96 -3.41
C ALA A 110 12.91 6.96 -2.00
N GLU A 111 13.59 8.05 -1.67
CA GLU A 111 14.45 8.17 -0.49
C GLU A 111 14.05 9.37 0.37
N ILE A 112 14.10 9.19 1.70
CA ILE A 112 13.91 10.23 2.70
C ILE A 112 15.09 10.15 3.67
N VAL A 113 15.75 11.28 3.90
CA VAL A 113 16.87 11.37 4.84
C VAL A 113 16.37 11.80 6.23
N GLY A 114 16.81 11.10 7.28
CA GLY A 114 16.61 11.52 8.67
C GLY A 114 15.19 11.29 9.24
N LEU A 115 14.32 10.51 8.58
CA LEU A 115 12.97 10.26 9.07
C LEU A 115 12.95 9.27 10.25
N GLY A 116 12.26 9.64 11.33
CA GLY A 116 12.12 8.76 12.51
C GLY A 116 13.44 8.39 13.18
N GLY A 117 14.47 9.23 13.04
CA GLY A 117 15.82 8.96 13.56
C GLY A 117 16.60 7.91 12.76
N ILE A 118 16.13 7.53 11.58
CA ILE A 118 16.82 6.65 10.63
C ILE A 118 17.51 7.51 9.58
N GLU A 119 18.77 7.19 9.27
CA GLU A 119 19.59 7.99 8.36
C GLU A 119 19.00 8.02 6.96
N ILE A 120 18.62 6.85 6.42
CA ILE A 120 18.03 6.70 5.10
C ILE A 120 16.78 5.82 5.18
N VAL A 121 15.64 6.33 4.70
CA VAL A 121 14.39 5.59 4.63
C VAL A 121 13.91 5.50 3.19
N PHE A 122 13.70 4.29 2.69
CA PHE A 122 13.16 4.02 1.37
C PHE A 122 11.64 3.84 1.40
N TYR A 123 10.98 4.24 0.32
CA TYR A 123 9.55 4.01 0.12
C TYR A 123 9.23 3.85 -1.37
N THR A 124 8.01 3.44 -1.68
CA THR A 124 7.62 3.12 -3.05
C THR A 124 6.66 4.13 -3.64
N GLU A 125 7.09 4.78 -4.71
CA GLU A 125 6.22 5.64 -5.50
C GLU A 125 5.74 4.90 -6.74
N ILE A 126 4.47 5.11 -7.05
CA ILE A 126 3.86 4.67 -8.29
C ILE A 126 2.74 5.64 -8.66
N GLY A 127 2.57 5.92 -9.94
CA GLY A 127 1.63 6.94 -10.40
C GLY A 127 0.17 6.62 -10.09
N ALA A 128 -0.64 7.65 -9.84
CA ALA A 128 -2.08 7.53 -9.81
C ALA A 128 -2.63 7.11 -11.19
N ASN A 129 -3.64 6.25 -11.20
CA ASN A 129 -4.35 5.84 -12.41
C ASN A 129 -5.88 5.82 -12.25
N ILE A 130 -6.38 6.25 -11.08
CA ILE A 130 -7.79 6.57 -10.88
C ILE A 130 -7.92 8.08 -11.08
N ASP A 131 -8.52 8.49 -12.20
CA ASP A 131 -8.79 9.89 -12.45
C ASP A 131 -9.93 10.40 -11.55
N ALA A 132 -9.68 11.52 -10.87
CA ALA A 132 -10.56 12.15 -9.88
C ALA A 132 -11.27 11.11 -8.98
N PRO A 133 -10.56 10.51 -8.01
CA PRO A 133 -11.14 9.49 -7.14
C PRO A 133 -12.29 10.09 -6.34
N THR A 134 -13.43 9.38 -6.33
CA THR A 134 -14.59 9.73 -5.51
C THR A 134 -14.99 8.53 -4.66
N PRO A 135 -15.62 8.75 -3.50
CA PRO A 135 -16.09 7.65 -2.64
C PRO A 135 -16.88 6.57 -3.39
N GLN A 136 -17.74 6.97 -4.33
CA GLN A 136 -18.57 6.07 -5.13
C GLN A 136 -17.75 5.25 -6.12
N LYS A 137 -16.77 5.86 -6.82
CA LYS A 137 -15.87 5.14 -7.73
C LYS A 137 -15.04 4.10 -6.97
N LEU A 138 -14.49 4.50 -5.82
CA LEU A 138 -13.70 3.61 -4.97
C LEU A 138 -14.55 2.43 -4.46
N ALA A 139 -15.77 2.71 -4.01
CA ALA A 139 -16.73 1.69 -3.57
C ALA A 139 -17.03 0.68 -4.68
N ALA A 140 -17.32 1.17 -5.89
CA ALA A 140 -17.57 0.31 -7.05
C ALA A 140 -16.37 -0.60 -7.36
N PHE A 141 -15.16 -0.04 -7.45
CA PHE A 141 -13.95 -0.84 -7.71
C PHE A 141 -13.68 -1.88 -6.63
N ALA A 142 -13.92 -1.56 -5.37
CA ALA A 142 -13.71 -2.49 -4.27
C ALA A 142 -14.71 -3.65 -4.27
N ILE A 143 -15.98 -3.36 -4.55
CA ILE A 143 -17.04 -4.37 -4.65
C ILE A 143 -16.78 -5.29 -5.84
N GLU A 144 -16.48 -4.74 -7.02
CA GLU A 144 -16.16 -5.55 -8.21
C GLU A 144 -14.92 -6.43 -7.98
N SER A 145 -13.86 -5.85 -7.40
CA SER A 145 -12.67 -6.60 -7.00
C SER A 145 -13.00 -7.76 -6.04
N ALA A 146 -13.92 -7.55 -5.09
CA ALA A 146 -14.33 -8.57 -4.13
C ALA A 146 -15.22 -9.67 -4.74
N ARG A 147 -15.81 -9.44 -5.92
CA ARG A 147 -16.49 -10.46 -6.73
C ARG A 147 -15.50 -11.26 -7.60
N GLY A 148 -14.29 -10.76 -7.81
CA GLY A 148 -13.27 -11.41 -8.61
C GLY A 148 -12.52 -12.53 -7.88
N GLU A 149 -11.48 -13.03 -8.54
CA GLU A 149 -10.53 -14.01 -8.00
C GLU A 149 -9.80 -13.46 -6.76
N ALA A 150 -9.44 -12.18 -6.78
CA ALA A 150 -8.87 -11.46 -5.63
C ALA A 150 -9.78 -11.52 -4.40
N GLY A 151 -11.10 -11.56 -4.61
CA GLY A 151 -12.08 -11.79 -3.55
C GLY A 151 -11.90 -13.16 -2.89
N SER A 152 -11.77 -14.22 -3.68
CA SER A 152 -11.54 -15.58 -3.19
C SER A 152 -10.21 -15.72 -2.42
N GLU A 153 -9.20 -14.94 -2.80
CA GLU A 153 -7.89 -14.93 -2.15
C GLU A 153 -7.76 -13.99 -0.94
N GLY A 154 -8.78 -13.19 -0.61
CA GLY A 154 -8.66 -12.20 0.45
C GLY A 154 -7.84 -10.97 0.10
N LYS A 155 -7.55 -10.74 -1.19
CA LYS A 155 -6.69 -9.65 -1.69
C LYS A 155 -7.48 -8.50 -2.33
N ASP A 156 -8.80 -8.57 -2.32
CA ASP A 156 -9.71 -7.58 -2.89
C ASP A 156 -9.70 -6.21 -2.17
N GLY A 157 -10.41 -5.25 -2.75
CA GLY A 157 -10.49 -3.87 -2.25
C GLY A 157 -11.20 -3.68 -0.90
N ILE A 158 -12.20 -4.50 -0.57
CA ILE A 158 -12.87 -4.43 0.74
C ILE A 158 -11.94 -5.03 1.81
N SER A 159 -11.30 -6.16 1.53
CA SER A 159 -10.29 -6.76 2.41
C SER A 159 -9.11 -5.81 2.64
N TYR A 160 -8.67 -5.13 1.59
CA TYR A 160 -7.61 -4.13 1.68
C TYR A 160 -8.02 -2.91 2.51
N LEU A 161 -9.24 -2.39 2.34
CA LEU A 161 -9.76 -1.30 3.17
C LEU A 161 -9.79 -1.70 4.67
N ILE A 162 -10.25 -2.90 5.00
CA ILE A 162 -10.24 -3.42 6.38
C ILE A 162 -8.81 -3.46 6.94
N SER A 163 -7.85 -3.94 6.14
CA SER A 163 -6.43 -4.02 6.49
C SER A 163 -5.85 -2.61 6.78
N VAL A 164 -6.10 -1.65 5.89
CA VAL A 164 -5.62 -0.26 6.03
C VAL A 164 -6.22 0.40 7.29
N LYS A 165 -7.52 0.22 7.55
CA LYS A 165 -8.17 0.73 8.78
C LYS A 165 -7.56 0.14 10.05
N ARG A 166 -7.27 -1.17 10.07
CA ARG A 166 -6.63 -1.85 11.20
C ARG A 166 -5.21 -1.33 11.49
N GLN A 167 -4.56 -0.76 10.48
CA GLN A 167 -3.23 -0.13 10.60
C GLN A 167 -3.31 1.33 11.07
N ASN A 168 -4.50 1.84 11.42
CA ASN A 168 -4.74 3.24 11.80
C ASN A 168 -4.35 4.25 10.71
N ILE A 169 -4.40 3.84 9.44
CA ILE A 169 -4.29 4.75 8.30
C ILE A 169 -5.66 5.38 8.08
N ASP A 170 -5.68 6.71 7.93
CA ASP A 170 -6.89 7.48 7.66
C ASP A 170 -6.61 8.47 6.52
N THR A 171 -7.33 8.33 5.41
CA THR A 171 -7.21 9.23 4.26
C THR A 171 -8.53 10.01 4.09
N PRO A 172 -8.50 11.21 3.47
CA PRO A 172 -9.69 12.05 3.37
C PRO A 172 -10.92 11.38 2.75
N LEU A 173 -10.73 10.52 1.74
CA LEU A 173 -11.85 9.81 1.10
C LEU A 173 -12.33 8.57 1.86
N MET A 174 -11.53 8.02 2.78
CA MET A 174 -11.73 6.68 3.34
C MET A 174 -13.09 6.52 4.03
N ALA A 175 -13.48 7.47 4.88
CA ALA A 175 -14.73 7.37 5.65
C ALA A 175 -15.98 7.38 4.75
N GLN A 176 -15.97 8.17 3.67
CA GLN A 176 -17.09 8.20 2.73
C GLN A 176 -17.06 7.01 1.78
N TYR A 177 -15.87 6.56 1.37
CA TYR A 177 -15.68 5.35 0.57
C TYR A 177 -16.26 4.12 1.29
N GLU A 178 -15.98 3.95 2.58
CA GLU A 178 -16.59 2.91 3.41
C GLU A 178 -18.13 3.02 3.42
N LYS A 179 -18.66 4.22 3.69
CA LYS A 179 -20.11 4.46 3.69
C LYS A 179 -20.77 4.06 2.37
N GLU A 180 -20.15 4.37 1.24
CA GLU A 180 -20.68 4.00 -0.08
C GLU A 180 -20.62 2.49 -0.33
N ILE A 181 -19.62 1.77 0.18
CA ILE A 181 -19.63 0.28 0.16
C ILE A 181 -20.84 -0.22 0.96
N LEU A 182 -20.97 0.22 2.22
CA LEU A 182 -22.02 -0.26 3.12
C LEU A 182 -23.41 0.01 2.56
N LYS A 183 -23.62 1.21 2.02
CA LYS A 183 -24.86 1.62 1.35
C LYS A 183 -25.15 0.79 0.09
N SER A 184 -24.14 0.55 -0.75
CA SER A 184 -24.32 -0.18 -2.02
C SER A 184 -24.64 -1.66 -1.80
N VAL A 185 -24.08 -2.26 -0.74
CA VAL A 185 -24.34 -3.67 -0.39
C VAL A 185 -25.56 -3.82 0.53
N GLY A 186 -25.96 -2.75 1.24
CA GLY A 186 -27.10 -2.76 2.16
C GLY A 186 -26.75 -3.36 3.53
N THR A 187 -25.58 -3.03 4.07
CA THR A 187 -25.02 -3.64 5.30
C THR A 187 -24.56 -2.60 6.30
N SER A 188 -24.19 -3.04 7.51
CA SER A 188 -23.73 -2.15 8.59
C SER A 188 -22.24 -2.27 8.90
N SER A 189 -21.55 -3.25 8.30
CA SER A 189 -20.12 -3.47 8.52
C SER A 189 -19.39 -3.98 7.27
N LEU A 190 -18.11 -3.65 7.14
CA LEU A 190 -17.29 -4.10 6.00
C LEU A 190 -17.14 -5.63 5.96
N SER A 191 -17.11 -6.29 7.11
CA SER A 191 -17.03 -7.76 7.19
C SER A 191 -18.32 -8.44 6.67
N GLU A 192 -19.48 -7.86 6.97
CA GLU A 192 -20.77 -8.31 6.44
C GLU A 192 -20.86 -8.05 4.93
N ALA A 193 -20.49 -6.84 4.49
CA ALA A 193 -20.42 -6.49 3.08
C ALA A 193 -19.55 -7.47 2.29
N LEU A 194 -18.35 -7.78 2.79
CA LEU A 194 -17.43 -8.73 2.17
C LEU A 194 -18.04 -10.12 2.02
N THR A 195 -18.73 -10.61 3.06
CA THR A 195 -19.39 -11.92 3.05
C THR A 195 -20.49 -11.99 2.00
N ILE A 196 -21.31 -10.94 1.89
CA ILE A 196 -22.40 -10.89 0.90
C ILE A 196 -21.85 -10.79 -0.51
N VAL A 197 -20.89 -9.89 -0.74
CA VAL A 197 -20.32 -9.66 -2.07
C VAL A 197 -19.68 -10.93 -2.63
N ARG A 198 -18.94 -11.68 -1.81
CA ARG A 198 -18.30 -12.95 -2.21
C ARG A 198 -19.27 -14.12 -2.41
N LYS A 199 -20.41 -14.13 -1.71
CA LYS A 199 -21.44 -15.17 -1.91
C LYS A 199 -22.20 -14.99 -3.22
N ASN A 200 -22.24 -13.76 -3.72
CA ASN A 200 -22.94 -13.38 -4.95
C ASN A 200 -21.96 -13.23 -6.13
N ALA A 201 -20.74 -13.77 -6.00
CA ALA A 201 -19.68 -13.77 -6.99
C ALA A 201 -19.77 -15.00 -7.89
#